data_AF-A0A926B1B5-F1
#
_entry.id   AF-A0A926B1B5-F1
#
_cell.length_a   1.000
_cell.length_b   1.000
_cell.length_c   1.000
_cell.angle_alpha   90.00
_cell.angle_beta   90.00
_cell.angle_gamma   90.00
#
_symmetry.space_group_name_H-M   'P 1'
#
loop_
_entity.id
_entity.type
_entity.pdbx_description
1 polymer ?
#
loop_
_entity_poly.entity_id
_entity_poly.type
_entity_poly.pdbx_seq_one_letter_code
_entity_poly.pdbx_strand_id
1 'polypeptide(L)' 'ASLGMVAEGVPNTLSIHDAARKLGVRTPIIDGVYSILYQGTPASVAMRALLARDPRPETD' A
#
# COMPACT_ATOMS: atom_id res chain seq x y z
N ALA A 1 4.26 12.62 -30.84
CA ALA A 1 4.36 11.61 -29.77
C ALA A 1 3.81 12.25 -28.50
N SER A 2 2.69 11.78 -27.97
CA SER A 2 2.25 12.19 -26.64
C SER A 2 3.14 11.49 -25.63
N LEU A 3 3.75 12.26 -24.74
CA LEU A 3 4.34 11.69 -23.53
C LEU A 3 3.15 11.07 -22.76
N GLY A 4 3.04 9.74 -22.76
CA GLY A 4 1.95 9.05 -22.08
C GLY A 4 1.99 9.38 -20.59
N MET A 5 0.83 9.63 -19.97
CA MET A 5 0.76 9.81 -18.53
C MET A 5 1.20 8.52 -17.82
N VAL A 6 2.11 8.65 -16.86
CA VAL A 6 2.60 7.53 -16.06
C VAL A 6 1.82 7.48 -14.75
N ALA A 7 1.32 6.31 -14.38
CA ALA A 7 0.74 6.08 -13.06
C ALA A 7 1.86 5.89 -12.02
N GLU A 8 2.46 6.99 -11.55
CA GLU A 8 3.60 6.97 -10.61
C GLU A 8 3.30 6.22 -9.31
N GLY A 9 2.04 6.12 -8.91
CA GLY A 9 1.61 5.35 -7.74
C GLY A 9 2.00 3.87 -7.79
N VAL A 10 2.13 3.29 -8.99
CA VAL A 10 2.54 1.88 -9.15
C VAL A 10 3.99 1.70 -8.63
N PRO A 11 5.03 2.31 -9.23
CA PRO A 11 6.40 2.16 -8.75
C PRO A 11 6.65 2.76 -7.36
N ASN A 12 5.93 3.83 -7.00
CA ASN A 12 6.07 4.44 -5.67
C ASN A 12 5.58 3.50 -4.56
N THR A 13 4.51 2.73 -4.80
CA THR A 13 4.02 1.74 -3.82
C THR A 13 5.09 0.70 -3.50
N LEU A 14 5.77 0.16 -4.50
CA LEU A 14 6.86 -0.82 -4.31
C LEU A 14 8.01 -0.20 -3.51
N SER A 15 8.49 0.97 -3.95
CA SER A 15 9.62 1.65 -3.33
C SER A 15 9.36 2.00 -1.85
N ILE A 16 8.17 2.53 -1.54
CA ILE A 16 7.79 2.93 -0.18
C ILE A 16 7.54 1.71 0.70
N HIS A 17 6.88 0.66 0.17
CA HIS A 17 6.69 -0.60 0.90
C HIS A 17 8.04 -1.17 1.35
N ASP A 18 8.99 -1.30 0.43
CA ASP A 18 10.31 -1.88 0.73
C ASP A 18 11.11 -1.02 1.73
N ALA A 19 11.05 0.30 1.60
CA ALA A 19 11.67 1.22 2.56
C ALA A 19 11.05 1.08 3.96
N ALA A 20 9.72 1.00 4.05
CA ALA A 20 9.01 0.83 5.32
C ALA A 20 9.37 -0.50 6.00
N ARG A 21 9.47 -1.60 5.25
CA ARG A 21 9.89 -2.92 5.77
C ARG A 21 11.31 -2.88 6.33
N LYS A 22 12.25 -2.21 5.64
CA LYS A 22 13.64 -2.05 6.11
C LYS A 22 13.74 -1.26 7.41
N LEU A 23 12.88 -0.26 7.59
CA LEU A 23 12.86 0.62 8.77
C LEU A 23 11.94 0.12 9.89
N GLY A 24 11.24 -1.00 9.71
CA GLY A 24 10.26 -1.50 10.67
C GLY A 24 9.04 -0.58 10.84
N VAL A 25 8.77 0.31 9.88
CA VAL A 25 7.65 1.24 9.93
C VAL A 25 6.38 0.53 9.46
N ARG A 26 5.28 0.74 10.19
CA ARG A 26 3.97 0.20 9.83
C ARG A 26 3.29 1.12 8.82
N THR A 27 2.88 0.59 7.67
CA THR A 27 2.24 1.37 6.59
C THR A 27 0.99 0.67 6.06
N PRO A 28 -0.10 0.55 6.84
CA PRO A 28 -1.21 -0.34 6.49
C PRO A 28 -1.82 -0.08 5.12
N ILE A 29 -1.99 1.19 4.74
CA ILE A 29 -2.53 1.57 3.43
C ILE A 29 -1.58 1.15 2.31
N ILE A 30 -0.27 1.41 2.44
CA ILE A 30 0.74 0.98 1.46
C ILE A 30 0.78 -0.53 1.36
N ASP A 31 0.68 -1.25 2.48
CA ASP A 31 0.66 -2.72 2.52
C ASP A 31 -0.57 -3.26 1.76
N GLY A 32 -1.74 -2.61 1.93
CA GLY A 32 -2.95 -2.91 1.19
C GLY A 32 -2.80 -2.68 -0.31
N VAL A 33 -2.30 -1.51 -0.73
CA VAL A 33 -2.08 -1.19 -2.15
C VAL A 33 -1.03 -2.11 -2.78
N TYR A 34 0.04 -2.43 -2.03
CA TYR A 34 1.08 -3.36 -2.46
C TYR A 34 0.49 -4.75 -2.71
N SER A 35 -0.37 -5.26 -1.82
CA SER A 35 -1.01 -6.57 -1.99
C SER A 35 -1.88 -6.64 -3.26
N ILE A 36 -2.53 -5.54 -3.63
CA ILE A 36 -3.35 -5.46 -4.84
C ILE A 36 -2.45 -5.47 -6.08
N LEU A 37 -1.46 -4.57 -6.12
CA LEU A 37 -0.63 -4.34 -7.31
C LEU A 37 0.37 -5.47 -7.57
N TYR A 38 0.93 -6.06 -6.51
CA TYR A 38 2.08 -6.96 -6.60
C TYR A 38 1.82 -8.38 -6.11
N GLN A 39 0.71 -8.63 -5.41
CA GLN A 39 0.35 -9.96 -4.90
C GLN A 39 -0.98 -10.48 -5.45
N GLY A 40 -1.65 -9.72 -6.31
CA GLY A 40 -2.92 -10.12 -6.94
C GLY A 40 -4.10 -10.19 -5.96
N THR A 41 -3.99 -9.53 -4.80
CA THR A 41 -5.09 -9.48 -3.84
C THR A 41 -6.26 -8.68 -4.42
N PRO A 42 -7.50 -9.21 -4.44
CA PRO A 42 -8.64 -8.41 -4.89
C PRO A 42 -8.80 -7.15 -4.04
N ALA A 43 -9.04 -6.00 -4.67
CA ALA A 43 -9.14 -4.72 -3.97
C ALA A 43 -10.21 -4.73 -2.85
N SER A 44 -11.32 -5.44 -3.05
CA SER A 44 -12.35 -5.62 -2.03
C SER A 44 -11.86 -6.38 -0.79
N VAL A 45 -10.95 -7.34 -0.96
CA VAL A 45 -10.35 -8.11 0.14
C VAL A 45 -9.35 -7.24 0.89
N ALA A 46 -8.45 -6.54 0.19
CA ALA A 46 -7.51 -5.61 0.79
C ALA A 46 -8.23 -4.50 1.58
N MET A 47 -9.31 -3.95 1.02
CA MET A 47 -10.13 -2.94 1.69
C MET A 47 -10.80 -3.48 2.96
N ARG A 48 -11.38 -4.69 2.91
CA ARG A 48 -11.95 -5.34 4.10
C ARG A 48 -10.90 -5.56 5.17
N ALA A 49 -9.70 -6.02 4.79
CA ALA A 49 -8.60 -6.21 5.73
C ALA A 49 -8.18 -4.88 6.38
N LEU A 50 -8.11 -3.78 5.62
CA LEU A 50 -7.80 -2.46 6.16
C LEU A 50 -8.82 -1.97 7.20
N LEU A 51 -10.11 -2.17 6.91
CA LEU A 51 -11.22 -1.74 7.78
C LEU A 51 -11.41 -2.64 9.01
N ALA A 52 -11.03 -3.92 8.92
CA ALA A 52 -11.15 -4.88 10.01
C ALA A 52 -9.97 -4.85 11.01
N ARG A 53 -8.99 -3.96 10.80
CA ARG A 53 -7.85 -3.79 11.70
C ARG A 53 -8.30 -3.29 13.06
N ASP A 54 -7.54 -3.69 14.08
CA ASP A 54 -7.71 -3.15 15.42
C ASP A 54 -7.52 -1.62 15.42
N PRO A 55 -8.44 -0.88 16.08
CA PRO A 55 -8.26 0.55 16.30
C PRO A 55 -6.94 0.82 17.02
N ARG A 56 -6.26 1.89 16.63
CA ARG A 56 -5.05 2.39 17.31
C ARG A 56 -5.30 3.81 17.79
N PRO A 57 -4.85 4.19 19.00
CA PRO A 57 -4.81 5.57 19.43
C PRO A 57 -4.13 6.47 18.38
N GLU A 58 -4.60 7.70 18.25
CA GLU A 58 -4.01 8.68 17.33
C GLU A 58 -2.62 9.15 17.79
N THR A 59 -2.36 9.07 19.09
CA THR A 59 -1.14 9.57 19.75
C THR A 59 -0.01 8.54 19.84
N ASP A 60 -0.21 7.35 19.30
CA ASP A 60 0.81 6.28 19.23
C ASP A 60 1.75 6.45 18.03
#